data_AF-A0A562U4W9-F1
#
_entry.id   AF-A0A562U4W9-F1
#
_cell.length_a   1.000
_cell.length_b   1.000
_cell.length_c   1.000
_cell.angle_alpha   90.00
_cell.angle_beta   90.00
_cell.angle_gamma   90.00
#
_symmetry.space_group_name_H-M   'P 1'
#
loop_
_entity.id
_entity.type
_entity.pdbx_description
1 polymer ?
#
loop_
_entity_poly.entity_id
_entity_poly.type
_entity_poly.pdbx_seq_one_letter_code
_entity_poly.pdbx_strand_id
1 'polypeptide(L)'
;MRIIAELPHPEFKISILNMNHKFIVKMEQGNLEQIYKIAEADLLDGVNSVFELLDDEFLKTVLARFHEMRKDFKESYNRYNY
;
A
#
# COMPACT_ATOMS: atom_id res chain seq x y z
N MET A 1 9.41 2.55 -14.03
CA MET A 1 9.07 2.48 -12.60
C MET A 1 10.36 2.22 -11.84
N ARG A 2 10.76 3.10 -10.94
CA ARG A 2 11.98 2.96 -10.12
C ARG A 2 11.57 2.78 -8.66
N ILE A 3 12.18 1.83 -7.95
CA ILE A 3 12.02 1.73 -6.49
C ILE A 3 12.84 2.84 -5.84
N ILE A 4 12.19 3.61 -4.97
CA ILE A 4 12.79 4.73 -4.25
C ILE A 4 13.18 4.32 -2.84
N ALA A 5 12.28 3.61 -2.16
CA ALA A 5 12.51 3.12 -0.81
C ALA A 5 11.67 1.87 -0.53
N GLU A 6 12.13 1.07 0.41
CA GLU A 6 11.38 -0.05 0.98
C GLU A 6 11.42 0.10 2.49
N LEU A 7 10.25 0.04 3.15
CA LEU A 7 10.18 0.09 4.60
C LEU A 7 9.87 -1.31 5.15
N PRO A 8 10.62 -1.78 6.17
CA PRO A 8 10.28 -3.00 6.86
C PRO A 8 9.03 -2.77 7.73
N HIS A 9 8.03 -3.63 7.60
CA HIS A 9 6.90 -3.70 8.52
C HIS A 9 6.59 -5.17 8.82
N PRO A 10 6.25 -5.54 10.08
CA PRO A 10 6.13 -6.95 10.48
C PRO A 10 5.05 -7.73 9.72
N GLU A 11 3.98 -7.05 9.27
CA GLU A 11 2.80 -7.73 8.72
C GLU A 11 2.62 -7.62 7.20
N PHE A 12 3.33 -6.72 6.55
CA PHE A 12 3.26 -6.50 5.11
C PHE A 12 4.49 -5.74 4.64
N LYS A 13 4.80 -5.84 3.35
CA LYS A 13 5.90 -5.11 2.73
C LYS A 13 5.41 -3.75 2.25
N ILE A 14 6.22 -2.70 2.49
CA ILE A 14 5.96 -1.35 2.00
C ILE A 14 7.03 -0.98 0.97
N SER A 15 6.60 -0.65 -0.24
CA SER A 15 7.49 -0.20 -1.32
C SER A 15 7.03 1.16 -1.83
N ILE A 16 7.94 2.14 -1.87
CA ILE A 16 7.70 3.43 -2.50
C ILE A 16 8.39 3.43 -3.85
N LEU A 17 7.60 3.60 -4.91
CA LEU A 17 8.08 3.65 -6.28
C LEU A 17 7.82 5.02 -6.88
N ASN A 18 8.62 5.39 -7.86
CA ASN A 18 8.38 6.58 -8.67
C ASN A 18 8.09 6.18 -10.12
N MET A 19 7.02 6.73 -10.68
CA MET A 19 6.66 6.55 -12.07
C MET A 19 5.77 7.69 -12.56
N ASN A 20 6.17 8.35 -13.66
CA ASN A 20 5.38 9.37 -14.36
C ASN A 20 4.92 10.52 -13.45
N HIS A 21 5.87 11.14 -12.74
CA HIS A 21 5.60 12.26 -11.81
C HIS A 21 4.67 11.91 -10.64
N LYS A 22 4.63 10.62 -10.27
CA LYS A 22 3.85 10.11 -9.13
C LYS A 22 4.72 9.25 -8.25
N PHE A 23 4.57 9.46 -6.95
CA PHE A 23 4.92 8.45 -5.97
C PHE A 23 3.82 7.41 -5.89
N ILE A 24 4.21 6.15 -5.89
CA ILE A 24 3.35 4.99 -5.79
C ILE A 24 3.75 4.27 -4.51
N VAL A 25 2.90 4.36 -3.50
CA VAL A 25 3.04 3.59 -2.27
C VAL A 25 2.33 2.26 -2.48
N LYS A 26 3.11 1.18 -2.50
CA LYS A 26 2.61 -0.18 -2.65
C LYS A 26 2.76 -0.92 -1.33
N MET A 27 1.64 -1.42 -0.81
CA MET A 27 1.59 -2.31 0.35
C MET A 27 1.28 -3.72 -0.13
N GLU A 28 2.03 -4.72 0.33
CA GLU A 28 1.89 -6.11 -0.12
C GLU A 28 1.79 -7.08 1.06
N GLN A 29 0.72 -7.88 1.10
CA GLN A 29 0.52 -8.94 2.09
C GLN A 29 0.14 -10.25 1.39
N GLY A 30 1.15 -11.10 1.14
CA GLY A 30 0.97 -12.35 0.40
C GLY A 30 0.50 -12.08 -1.02
N ASN A 31 -0.72 -12.51 -1.36
CA ASN A 31 -1.30 -12.35 -2.71
C ASN A 31 -2.16 -11.09 -2.86
N LEU A 32 -2.20 -10.23 -1.83
CA LEU A 32 -2.99 -9.00 -1.82
C LEU A 32 -2.06 -7.80 -1.89
N GLU A 33 -2.44 -6.80 -2.67
CA GLU A 33 -1.75 -5.52 -2.76
C GLU A 33 -2.72 -4.35 -2.62
N GLN A 34 -2.29 -3.29 -1.94
CA GLN A 34 -2.96 -2.00 -1.88
C GLN A 34 -2.02 -0.95 -2.45
N ILE A 35 -2.52 -0.11 -3.38
CA ILE A 35 -1.71 0.88 -4.10
C ILE A 35 -2.32 2.27 -3.92
N TYR A 36 -1.50 3.20 -3.41
CA TYR A 36 -1.83 4.61 -3.30
C TYR A 36 -0.91 5.42 -4.22
N LYS A 37 -1.49 6.29 -5.04
CA LYS A 37 -0.74 7.13 -5.99
C LYS A 37 -0.88 8.58 -5.59
N ILE A 38 0.25 9.26 -5.43
CA ILE A 38 0.34 10.65 -5.00
C ILE A 38 1.11 11.41 -6.09
N ALA A 39 0.57 12.52 -6.56
CA ALA A 39 1.31 13.35 -7.52
C ALA A 39 2.47 14.04 -6.80
N GLU A 40 3.64 14.10 -7.44
CA GLU A 40 4.81 14.77 -6.84
C GLU A 40 4.54 16.26 -6.56
N ALA A 41 3.70 16.89 -7.39
CA ALA A 41 3.31 18.29 -7.23
C ALA A 41 2.46 18.56 -5.97
N ASP A 42 1.84 17.54 -5.39
CA ASP A 42 1.01 17.67 -4.17
C ASP A 42 1.85 17.55 -2.89
N LEU A 43 3.16 17.29 -2.99
CA LEU A 43 4.05 17.08 -1.86
C LEU A 43 5.06 18.22 -1.74
N LEU A 44 5.26 18.69 -0.50
CA LEU A 44 6.15 19.81 -0.20
C LEU A 44 7.63 19.40 -0.16
N ASP A 45 7.93 18.17 0.25
CA ASP A 45 9.30 17.66 0.41
C ASP A 45 9.51 16.30 -0.29
N GLY A 46 8.91 16.14 -1.46
CA GLY A 46 9.09 14.96 -2.30
C GLY A 46 8.82 13.64 -1.57
N VAL A 47 9.79 12.73 -1.56
CA VAL A 47 9.65 11.41 -0.92
C VAL A 47 9.54 11.49 0.61
N ASN A 48 10.08 12.53 1.25
CA ASN A 48 10.00 12.67 2.70
C ASN A 48 8.57 12.88 3.17
N SER A 49 7.79 13.69 2.44
CA SER A 49 6.36 13.85 2.69
C SER A 49 5.60 12.53 2.53
N VAL A 50 6.07 11.60 1.69
CA VAL A 50 5.48 10.26 1.61
C VAL A 50 5.73 9.48 2.90
N PHE A 51 6.94 9.54 3.47
CA PHE A 51 7.22 8.88 4.76
C PHE A 51 6.36 9.45 5.90
N GLU A 52 6.12 10.77 5.91
CA GLU A 52 5.25 11.41 6.90
C GLU A 52 3.78 10.97 6.78
N LEU A 53 3.30 10.70 5.56
CA LEU A 53 1.96 10.15 5.32
C LEU A 53 1.82 8.69 5.75
N LEU A 54 2.94 7.96 5.91
CA LEU A 54 2.97 6.57 6.35
C LEU A 54 3.07 6.45 7.87
N ASP A 55 2.22 7.19 8.58
CA ASP A 55 2.14 7.15 10.03
C ASP A 55 1.48 5.85 10.54
N ASP A 56 1.64 5.60 11.85
CA ASP A 56 1.11 4.40 12.50
C ASP A 56 -0.42 4.28 12.42
N GLU A 57 -1.14 5.40 12.35
CA GLU A 57 -2.61 5.38 12.26
C GLU A 57 -3.03 4.88 10.90
N PHE A 58 -2.45 5.43 9.84
CA PHE A 58 -2.66 5.00 8.47
C PHE A 58 -2.26 3.54 8.29
N LEU A 59 -1.09 3.12 8.78
CA LEU A 59 -0.63 1.73 8.66
C LEU A 59 -1.57 0.73 9.35
N LYS A 60 -2.18 1.09 10.49
CA LYS A 60 -3.23 0.28 11.13
C LYS A 60 -4.47 0.14 10.25
N THR A 61 -4.87 1.22 9.57
CA THR A 61 -6.02 1.14 8.64
C THR A 61 -5.71 0.25 7.43
N VAL A 62 -4.49 0.33 6.88
CA VAL A 62 -4.03 -0.54 5.78
C VAL A 62 -4.09 -2.01 6.19
N LEU A 63 -3.64 -2.33 7.40
CA LEU A 63 -3.72 -3.68 7.95
C LEU A 63 -5.17 -4.17 8.04
N ALA A 64 -6.06 -3.35 8.62
CA ALA A 64 -7.49 -3.67 8.71
C ALA A 64 -8.12 -3.93 7.33
N ARG A 65 -7.77 -3.10 6.34
CA ARG A 65 -8.20 -3.29 4.95
C ARG A 65 -7.71 -4.61 4.36
N PHE A 66 -6.48 -5.05 4.64
CA PHE A 66 -6.01 -6.37 4.19
C PHE A 66 -6.85 -7.52 4.76
N HIS A 67 -7.26 -7.43 6.02
CA HIS A 67 -8.14 -8.43 6.62
C HIS A 67 -9.51 -8.48 5.92
N GLU A 68 -10.10 -7.32 5.65
CA GLU A 68 -11.36 -7.20 4.91
C GLU A 68 -11.23 -7.73 3.48
N MET A 69 -10.22 -7.28 2.72
CA MET A 69 -9.95 -7.76 1.36
C MET A 69 -9.83 -9.28 1.30
N ARG A 70 -9.11 -9.88 2.25
CA ARG A 70 -8.93 -11.33 2.33
C ARG A 70 -10.25 -12.05 2.61
N LYS A 71 -11.06 -11.51 3.54
CA LYS A 71 -12.37 -12.05 3.87
C LYS A 71 -13.28 -12.03 2.64
N ASP A 72 -13.40 -10.88 1.99
CA ASP A 72 -14.29 -10.68 0.85
C ASP A 72 -13.90 -11.58 -0.33
N PHE A 73 -12.59 -11.68 -0.60
CA PHE A 73 -12.07 -12.57 -1.63
C PHE A 73 -12.37 -14.03 -1.33
N LYS A 74 -12.14 -14.47 -0.09
CA LYS A 74 -12.43 -15.85 0.34
C LYS A 74 -13.92 -16.18 0.23
N GLU A 75 -14.80 -15.26 0.64
CA GLU A 75 -16.24 -15.45 0.51
C GLU A 75 -16.67 -15.56 -0.96
N SER A 76 -16.15 -14.70 -1.84
CA SER A 76 -16.42 -14.78 -3.28
C SER A 76 -15.92 -16.07 -3.89
N TYR A 77 -14.72 -16.50 -3.50
CA TYR A 77 -14.13 -17.75 -3.96
C TYR A 77 -14.96 -18.97 -3.51
N ASN A 78 -15.44 -18.98 -2.26
CA ASN A 78 -16.28 -20.05 -1.75
C ASN A 78 -17.62 -20.12 -2.50
N ARG A 79 -18.26 -18.98 -2.81
CA ARG A 79 -19.52 -18.95 -3.59
C ARG A 79 -19.36 -19.46 -5.02
N TYR A 80 -18.18 -19.32 -5.62
CA TYR A 80 -17.91 -19.80 -6.99
C TYR A 80 -17.65 -21.30 -7.05
N ASN A 81 -17.04 -21.87 -6.02
CA ASN A 81 -16.65 -23.30 -5.98
C ASN A 81 -17.72 -24.22 -5.35
N TYR A 82 -18.91 -23.69 -5.08
CA TYR A 82 -20.10 -24.42 -4.64
C TYR A 82 -21.20 -24.31 -5.70
#